data_AF-R5ADW5-F1
#
_entry.id   AF-R5ADW5-F1
#
_cell.length_a   1.000
_cell.length_b   1.000
_cell.length_c   1.000
_cell.angle_alpha   90.00
_cell.angle_beta   90.00
_cell.angle_gamma   90.00
#
_symmetry.space_group_name_H-M   'P 1'
#
loop_
_entity.id
_entity.type
_entity.pdbx_description
1 polymer ?
#
loop_
_entity_poly.entity_id
_entity_poly.type
_entity_poly.pdbx_seq_one_letter_code
_entity_poly.pdbx_strand_id
1 'polypeptide(L)'
;MKMNRNARITLIMTTAVCLAILATAAIINTIHGNENQALVIQCIIFAVYNIALNFALNNIRIVKQNAARKLVLIGKWSMPLASVVCLILQADSFLPVQINTETFTCFFVGIILIIVGNYFPKNHINYFVGLKFPWLFKDEEGWYKTHKLGSYTWIIAGLVLLVHPLHHITKVTTPLVIILAVAVPLVYSLALYIQRQKRV
;
A
#
# COMPACT_ATOMS: atom_id res chain seq x y z
N MET A 1 -23.67 10.67 -13.21
CA MET A 1 -22.28 10.93 -12.76
C MET A 1 -21.30 10.17 -13.66
N LYS A 2 -20.57 10.84 -14.58
CA LYS A 2 -19.80 10.16 -15.63
C LYS A 2 -18.33 10.02 -15.24
N MET A 3 -17.89 8.80 -14.97
CA MET A 3 -16.49 8.47 -14.70
C MET A 3 -15.64 8.78 -15.94
N ASN A 4 -14.53 9.50 -15.78
CA ASN A 4 -13.62 9.89 -16.87
C ASN A 4 -13.09 8.63 -17.60
N ARG A 5 -12.86 8.72 -18.92
CA ARG A 5 -12.40 7.61 -19.79
C ARG A 5 -11.19 6.89 -19.20
N ASN A 6 -10.16 7.62 -18.78
CA ASN A 6 -8.95 7.02 -18.21
C ASN A 6 -9.23 6.26 -16.91
N ALA A 7 -10.12 6.79 -16.06
CA ALA A 7 -10.51 6.14 -14.81
C ALA A 7 -11.34 4.87 -15.04
N ARG A 8 -12.16 4.83 -16.10
CA ARG A 8 -12.87 3.62 -16.55
C ARG A 8 -11.89 2.58 -17.07
N ILE A 9 -10.94 2.98 -17.91
CA ILE A 9 -9.91 2.07 -18.43
C ILE A 9 -9.10 1.48 -17.29
N THR A 10 -8.63 2.28 -16.33
CA THR A 10 -7.87 1.76 -15.18
C THR A 10 -8.70 0.77 -14.35
N LEU A 11 -9.97 1.08 -14.06
CA LEU A 11 -10.84 0.14 -13.34
C LEU A 11 -10.97 -1.18 -14.11
N ILE A 12 -11.30 -1.12 -15.40
CA ILE A 12 -11.46 -2.31 -16.25
C ILE A 12 -10.17 -3.14 -16.26
N MET A 13 -9.01 -2.50 -16.40
CA MET A 13 -7.72 -3.18 -16.38
C MET A 13 -7.46 -3.86 -15.04
N THR A 14 -7.63 -3.16 -13.90
CA THR A 14 -7.35 -3.77 -12.59
C THR A 14 -8.32 -4.90 -12.27
N THR A 15 -9.60 -4.75 -12.63
CA THR A 15 -10.58 -5.82 -12.46
C THR A 15 -10.29 -7.01 -13.38
N ALA A 16 -9.88 -6.77 -14.63
CA ALA A 16 -9.52 -7.85 -15.55
C ALA A 16 -8.33 -8.66 -15.03
N VAL A 17 -7.32 -7.99 -14.46
CA VAL A 17 -6.18 -8.67 -13.82
C VAL A 17 -6.65 -9.50 -12.62
N CYS A 18 -7.49 -8.95 -11.73
CA CYS A 18 -8.03 -9.72 -10.60
C CYS A 18 -8.87 -10.93 -11.05
N LEU A 19 -9.66 -10.80 -12.11
CA LEU A 19 -10.48 -11.89 -12.65
C LEU A 19 -9.61 -12.96 -13.32
N ALA A 20 -8.55 -12.57 -14.04
CA ALA A 20 -7.59 -13.51 -14.59
C ALA A 20 -6.90 -14.31 -13.48
N ILE A 21 -6.49 -13.65 -12.39
CA ILE A 21 -5.88 -14.30 -11.22
C ILE A 21 -6.87 -15.24 -10.55
N LEU A 22 -8.13 -14.81 -10.36
CA LEU A 22 -9.18 -15.67 -9.81
C LEU A 22 -9.42 -16.92 -10.68
N ALA A 23 -9.42 -16.78 -12.00
CA ALA A 23 -9.54 -17.90 -12.91
C ALA A 23 -8.36 -18.87 -12.76
N THR A 24 -7.13 -18.36 -12.67
CA THR A 24 -5.95 -19.21 -12.43
C THR A 24 -6.01 -19.93 -11.08
N ALA A 25 -6.45 -19.24 -10.01
CA ALA A 25 -6.62 -19.85 -8.70
C ALA A 25 -7.69 -20.95 -8.70
N ALA A 26 -8.80 -20.74 -9.41
CA ALA A 26 -9.85 -21.74 -9.56
C ALA A 26 -9.35 -22.98 -10.31
N ILE A 27 -8.59 -22.80 -11.40
CA ILE A 27 -7.98 -23.89 -12.16
C ILE A 27 -7.02 -24.69 -11.26
N ILE A 28 -6.12 -24.02 -10.53
CA ILE A 28 -5.19 -24.68 -9.59
C ILE A 28 -5.96 -25.51 -8.56
N ASN A 29 -7.03 -24.94 -7.99
CA ASN A 29 -7.86 -25.62 -7.01
C ASN A 29 -8.56 -26.86 -7.59
N THR A 30 -9.04 -26.80 -8.84
CA THR A 30 -9.64 -27.96 -9.50
C THR A 30 -8.64 -29.07 -9.82
N ILE A 31 -7.40 -28.72 -10.18
CA ILE A 31 -6.35 -29.69 -10.49
C ILE A 31 -5.90 -30.43 -9.21
N HIS A 32 -5.81 -29.72 -8.08
CA HIS A 32 -5.34 -30.26 -6.80
C HIS A 32 -6.48 -30.74 -5.89
N GLY A 33 -7.58 -31.25 -6.47
CA GLY A 33 -8.62 -31.93 -5.70
C GLY A 33 -9.34 -31.07 -4.63
N ASN A 34 -9.48 -29.76 -4.85
CA ASN A 34 -10.10 -28.80 -3.92
C ASN A 34 -9.34 -28.56 -2.60
N GLU A 35 -8.06 -28.87 -2.52
CA GLU A 35 -7.25 -28.58 -1.31
C GLU A 35 -6.94 -27.07 -1.15
N ASN A 36 -7.01 -26.29 -2.23
CA ASN A 36 -6.61 -24.87 -2.28
C ASN A 36 -7.81 -23.89 -2.24
N GLN A 37 -8.92 -24.26 -1.59
CA GLN A 37 -10.13 -23.43 -1.52
C GLN A 37 -9.88 -22.04 -0.87
N ALA A 38 -8.97 -21.97 0.10
CA ALA A 38 -8.58 -20.72 0.74
C ALA A 38 -8.00 -19.70 -0.26
N LEU A 39 -7.25 -20.16 -1.26
CA LEU A 39 -6.63 -19.32 -2.29
C LEU A 39 -7.71 -18.67 -3.17
N VAL A 40 -8.73 -19.44 -3.56
CA VAL A 40 -9.88 -18.95 -4.32
C VAL A 40 -10.66 -17.90 -3.53
N ILE A 41 -10.96 -18.17 -2.25
CA ILE A 41 -11.67 -17.24 -1.37
C ILE A 41 -10.90 -15.92 -1.24
N GLN A 42 -9.58 -15.99 -1.04
CA GLN A 42 -8.73 -14.81 -0.96
C GLN A 42 -8.76 -13.98 -2.25
N CYS A 43 -8.70 -14.61 -3.43
CA CYS A 43 -8.81 -13.93 -4.72
C CYS A 43 -10.17 -13.23 -4.90
N ILE A 44 -11.26 -13.85 -4.45
CA ILE A 44 -12.59 -13.22 -4.46
C ILE A 44 -12.59 -11.97 -3.58
N ILE A 45 -12.05 -12.07 -2.37
CA ILE A 45 -11.95 -10.94 -1.43
C ILE A 45 -11.17 -9.78 -2.07
N PHE A 46 -10.01 -10.05 -2.68
CA PHE A 46 -9.22 -9.00 -3.36
C PHE A 46 -9.95 -8.40 -4.57
N ALA A 47 -10.71 -9.19 -5.33
CA ALA A 47 -11.51 -8.67 -6.45
C ALA A 47 -12.61 -7.71 -5.96
N VAL A 48 -13.32 -8.09 -4.89
CA VAL A 48 -14.35 -7.23 -4.27
C VAL A 48 -13.74 -5.94 -3.73
N TYR A 49 -12.62 -6.02 -3.00
CA TYR A 49 -11.91 -4.84 -2.52
C TYR A 49 -11.39 -3.96 -3.65
N ASN A 50 -10.91 -4.53 -4.77
CA ASN A 50 -10.46 -3.77 -5.93
C ASN A 50 -11.59 -2.91 -6.52
N ILE A 51 -12.78 -3.48 -6.67
CA ILE A 51 -13.96 -2.78 -7.17
C ILE A 51 -14.35 -1.66 -6.20
N ALA A 52 -14.46 -1.97 -4.91
CA ALA A 52 -14.82 -1.00 -3.87
C ALA A 52 -13.83 0.18 -3.81
N LEU A 53 -12.52 -0.12 -3.82
CA LEU A 53 -11.46 0.88 -3.76
C LEU A 53 -11.43 1.76 -5.01
N ASN A 54 -11.55 1.17 -6.21
CA ASN A 54 -11.59 1.96 -7.44
C ASN A 54 -12.85 2.84 -7.52
N PHE A 55 -13.99 2.33 -7.06
CA PHE A 55 -15.23 3.11 -6.98
C PHE A 55 -15.08 4.29 -6.02
N ALA A 56 -14.55 4.06 -4.82
CA ALA A 56 -14.30 5.11 -3.83
C ALA A 56 -13.35 6.19 -4.39
N LEU A 57 -12.17 5.80 -4.87
CA LEU A 57 -11.17 6.73 -5.40
C LEU A 57 -11.67 7.51 -6.63
N ASN A 58 -12.58 6.93 -7.42
CA ASN A 58 -13.15 7.59 -8.59
C ASN A 58 -14.36 8.46 -8.28
N ASN A 59 -15.03 8.28 -7.15
CA ASN A 59 -16.24 9.03 -6.83
C ASN A 59 -16.01 10.16 -5.84
N ILE A 60 -14.99 10.04 -4.98
CA ILE A 60 -14.69 11.06 -3.98
C ILE A 60 -14.00 12.27 -4.64
N ARG A 61 -14.68 13.42 -4.62
CA ARG A 61 -14.18 14.68 -5.21
C ARG A 61 -12.87 15.16 -4.59
N ILE A 62 -12.72 15.00 -3.28
CA ILE A 62 -11.53 15.42 -2.50
C ILE A 62 -10.27 14.69 -3.00
N VAL A 63 -10.36 13.40 -3.31
CA VAL A 63 -9.25 12.61 -3.84
C VAL A 63 -8.81 13.11 -5.21
N LYS A 64 -9.77 13.49 -6.08
CA LYS A 64 -9.46 13.98 -7.42
C LYS A 64 -8.74 15.33 -7.43
N GLN A 65 -9.05 16.19 -6.46
CA GLN A 65 -8.52 17.55 -6.40
C GLN A 65 -7.20 17.63 -5.64
N ASN A 66 -7.07 16.92 -4.51
CA ASN A 66 -5.97 17.15 -3.57
C ASN A 66 -4.96 16.00 -3.50
N ALA A 67 -5.30 14.79 -3.94
CA ALA A 67 -4.38 13.65 -3.85
C ALA A 67 -3.41 13.62 -5.03
N ALA A 68 -2.16 13.22 -4.76
CA ALA A 68 -1.16 13.03 -5.80
C ALA A 68 -1.60 11.94 -6.80
N ARG A 69 -1.70 12.29 -8.09
CA ARG A 69 -2.18 11.37 -9.16
C ARG A 69 -1.47 10.03 -9.17
N LYS A 70 -0.14 10.03 -8.98
CA LYS A 70 0.67 8.80 -8.94
C LYS A 70 0.36 7.94 -7.72
N LEU A 71 0.08 8.55 -6.57
CA LEU A 71 -0.26 7.83 -5.34
C LEU A 71 -1.66 7.20 -5.42
N VAL A 72 -2.61 7.90 -6.05
CA VAL A 72 -3.94 7.33 -6.37
C VAL A 72 -3.81 6.18 -7.37
N LEU A 73 -2.92 6.29 -8.37
CA LEU A 73 -2.67 5.21 -9.33
C LEU A 73 -2.07 3.99 -8.64
N ILE A 74 -1.04 4.18 -7.79
CA ILE A 74 -0.46 3.11 -6.97
C ILE A 74 -1.54 2.46 -6.10
N GLY A 75 -2.40 3.27 -5.46
CA GLY A 75 -3.53 2.77 -4.67
C GLY A 75 -4.49 1.88 -5.47
N LYS A 76 -4.83 2.25 -6.72
CA LYS A 76 -5.70 1.43 -7.58
C LYS A 76 -5.08 0.10 -7.98
N TRP A 77 -3.76 0.11 -8.25
CA TRP A 77 -3.00 -1.08 -8.61
C TRP A 77 -2.54 -1.90 -7.41
N SER A 78 -2.70 -1.41 -6.18
CA SER A 78 -2.28 -2.12 -4.98
C SER A 78 -2.99 -3.47 -4.81
N MET A 79 -4.30 -3.54 -5.09
CA MET A 79 -5.09 -4.76 -4.89
C MET A 79 -4.75 -5.90 -5.88
N PRO A 80 -4.67 -5.66 -7.20
CA PRO A 80 -4.19 -6.69 -8.14
C PRO A 80 -2.73 -7.08 -7.88
N LEU A 81 -1.89 -6.13 -7.49
CA LEU A 81 -0.49 -6.43 -7.17
C LEU A 81 -0.37 -7.32 -5.93
N ALA A 82 -1.14 -7.02 -4.88
CA ALA A 82 -1.18 -7.84 -3.67
C ALA A 82 -1.70 -9.25 -3.96
N SER A 83 -2.72 -9.40 -4.80
CA SER A 83 -3.24 -10.73 -5.15
C SER A 83 -2.22 -11.59 -5.91
N VAL A 84 -1.45 -11.00 -6.83
CA VAL A 84 -0.34 -11.69 -7.51
C VAL A 84 0.72 -12.13 -6.50
N VAL A 85 1.14 -11.22 -5.61
CA VAL A 85 2.16 -11.52 -4.61
C VAL A 85 1.73 -12.64 -3.67
N CYS A 86 0.49 -12.61 -3.18
CA CYS A 86 0.00 -13.68 -2.32
C CYS A 86 -0.11 -15.02 -3.06
N LEU A 87 -0.38 -15.03 -4.37
CA LEU A 87 -0.35 -16.27 -5.17
C LEU A 87 1.07 -16.81 -5.28
N ILE A 88 2.06 -15.95 -5.54
CA ILE A 88 3.48 -16.33 -5.60
C ILE A 88 3.94 -16.89 -4.24
N LEU A 89 3.58 -16.24 -3.13
CA LEU A 89 3.99 -16.68 -1.79
C LEU A 89 3.40 -18.03 -1.37
N GLN A 90 2.32 -18.47 -2.02
CA GLN A 90 1.66 -19.76 -1.78
C GLN A 90 1.98 -20.78 -2.89
N ALA A 91 2.98 -20.50 -3.74
CA ALA A 91 3.31 -21.38 -4.86
C ALA A 91 3.80 -22.76 -4.43
N ASP A 92 4.34 -22.87 -3.21
CA ASP A 92 4.74 -24.12 -2.58
C ASP A 92 3.57 -25.09 -2.34
N SER A 93 2.33 -24.61 -2.26
CA SER A 93 1.16 -25.47 -2.05
C SER A 93 0.70 -26.22 -3.30
N PHE A 94 1.17 -25.81 -4.49
CA PHE A 94 0.74 -26.38 -5.77
C PHE A 94 1.89 -26.62 -6.77
N LEU A 95 3.10 -26.16 -6.47
CA LEU A 95 4.32 -26.45 -7.22
C LEU A 95 5.42 -26.89 -6.25
N PRO A 96 6.33 -27.78 -6.68
CA PRO A 96 7.48 -28.19 -5.88
C PRO A 96 8.59 -27.10 -5.90
N VAL A 97 8.24 -25.84 -5.63
CA VAL A 97 9.15 -24.70 -5.61
C VAL A 97 9.18 -24.13 -4.20
N GLN A 98 10.37 -24.05 -3.62
CA GLN A 98 10.57 -23.45 -2.30
C GLN A 98 10.89 -21.96 -2.46
N ILE A 99 9.97 -21.10 -2.02
CA ILE A 99 10.17 -19.66 -2.03
C ILE A 99 10.46 -19.22 -0.60
N ASN A 100 11.56 -18.49 -0.40
CA ASN A 100 11.81 -17.84 0.87
C ASN A 100 10.82 -16.67 1.04
N THR A 101 9.69 -16.96 1.68
CA THR A 101 8.56 -16.05 1.86
C THR A 101 8.94 -14.81 2.65
N GLU A 102 9.80 -14.95 3.66
CA GLU A 102 10.34 -13.84 4.46
C GLU A 102 11.12 -12.87 3.57
N THR A 103 12.10 -13.39 2.83
CA THR A 103 12.96 -12.58 1.96
C THR A 103 12.13 -11.87 0.90
N PHE A 104 11.25 -12.59 0.20
CA PHE A 104 10.38 -12.02 -0.82
C PHE A 104 9.50 -10.90 -0.26
N THR A 105 8.87 -11.13 0.90
CA THR A 105 8.00 -10.16 1.55
C THR A 105 8.77 -8.90 1.96
N CYS A 106 9.95 -9.05 2.55
CA CYS A 106 10.81 -7.93 2.92
C CYS A 106 11.21 -7.09 1.71
N PHE A 107 11.63 -7.72 0.61
CA PHE A 107 11.96 -7.02 -0.63
C PHE A 107 10.74 -6.27 -1.20
N PHE A 108 9.60 -6.96 -1.31
CA PHE A 108 8.38 -6.40 -1.88
C PHE A 108 7.86 -5.21 -1.07
N VAL A 109 7.74 -5.35 0.26
CA VAL A 109 7.29 -4.28 1.15
C VAL A 109 8.31 -3.13 1.17
N GLY A 110 9.61 -3.44 1.18
CA GLY A 110 10.68 -2.43 1.15
C GLY A 110 10.61 -1.53 -0.08
N ILE A 111 10.42 -2.12 -1.27
CA ILE A 111 10.25 -1.38 -2.52
C ILE A 111 8.99 -0.49 -2.46
N ILE A 112 7.86 -1.00 -1.95
CA ILE A 112 6.63 -0.21 -1.81
C ILE A 112 6.86 1.00 -0.91
N LEU A 113 7.51 0.83 0.24
CA LEU A 113 7.79 1.92 1.17
C LEU A 113 8.64 3.02 0.51
N ILE A 114 9.67 2.65 -0.25
CA ILE A 114 10.51 3.60 -0.99
C ILE A 114 9.68 4.37 -2.02
N ILE A 115 8.89 3.65 -2.83
CA ILE A 115 8.05 4.27 -3.87
C ILE A 115 7.04 5.23 -3.24
N VAL A 116 6.30 4.78 -2.23
CA VAL A 116 5.25 5.59 -1.59
C VAL A 116 5.86 6.79 -0.84
N GLY A 117 6.95 6.58 -0.11
CA GLY A 117 7.68 7.62 0.59
C GLY A 117 8.08 8.77 -0.33
N ASN A 118 8.61 8.46 -1.52
CA ASN A 118 9.00 9.47 -2.52
C ASN A 118 7.83 10.35 -3.00
N TYR A 119 6.59 9.88 -2.90
CA TYR A 119 5.40 10.63 -3.33
C TYR A 119 4.67 11.39 -2.21
N PHE A 120 5.02 11.18 -0.94
CA PHE A 120 4.40 11.90 0.18
C PHE A 120 4.46 13.43 0.09
N PRO A 121 5.57 14.09 -0.28
CA PRO A 121 5.66 15.55 -0.26
C PRO A 121 4.78 16.22 -1.32
N LYS A 122 4.32 15.46 -2.32
CA LYS A 122 3.50 15.94 -3.45
C LYS A 122 1.99 15.84 -3.16
N ASN A 123 1.62 15.37 -1.99
CA ASN A 123 0.24 15.12 -1.61
C ASN A 123 -0.29 16.32 -0.82
N HIS A 124 -1.35 16.97 -1.28
CA HIS A 124 -2.03 18.03 -0.53
C HIS A 124 -2.98 17.43 0.52
N ILE A 125 -3.45 18.26 1.45
CA ILE A 125 -4.36 17.82 2.53
C ILE A 125 -5.55 17.07 1.94
N ASN A 126 -5.71 15.82 2.36
CA ASN A 126 -6.87 15.02 2.03
C ASN A 126 -7.10 13.92 3.07
N TYR A 127 -8.37 13.52 3.25
CA TYR A 127 -8.76 12.53 4.25
C TYR A 127 -8.45 11.06 3.85
N PHE A 128 -7.97 10.83 2.63
CA PHE A 128 -7.93 9.49 2.03
C PHE A 128 -6.52 8.93 1.85
N VAL A 129 -5.53 9.78 1.60
CA VAL A 129 -4.20 9.47 1.08
C VAL A 129 -3.15 10.20 1.92
N GLY A 130 -2.13 9.47 2.39
CA GLY A 130 -1.03 10.01 3.19
C GLY A 130 -1.13 9.69 4.68
N LEU A 131 -0.34 10.40 5.49
CA LEU A 131 -0.29 10.27 6.95
C LEU A 131 -1.42 11.08 7.58
N LYS A 132 -2.44 10.36 8.08
CA LYS A 132 -3.71 10.92 8.55
C LYS A 132 -3.66 11.26 10.04
N PHE A 133 -3.08 12.41 10.36
CA PHE A 133 -3.11 12.94 11.71
C PHE A 133 -4.23 13.98 11.84
N PRO A 134 -5.18 13.84 12.79
CA PRO A 134 -6.38 14.69 12.87
C PRO A 134 -6.10 16.20 12.90
N TRP A 135 -5.01 16.61 13.55
CA TRP A 135 -4.62 18.02 13.66
C TRP A 135 -4.01 18.59 12.38
N LEU A 136 -3.52 17.76 11.45
CA LEU A 136 -2.94 18.24 10.19
C LEU A 136 -3.99 18.64 9.14
N PHE A 137 -5.25 18.24 9.31
CA PHE A 137 -6.30 18.60 8.34
C PHE A 137 -6.62 20.09 8.29
N LYS A 138 -6.24 20.83 9.34
CA LYS A 138 -6.45 22.28 9.44
C LYS A 138 -5.16 23.08 9.17
N ASP A 139 -4.05 22.41 8.85
CA ASP A 139 -2.73 23.02 8.76
C ASP A 139 -1.93 22.49 7.55
N GLU A 140 -1.93 23.26 6.46
CA GLU A 140 -1.27 22.87 5.21
C GLU A 140 0.26 22.83 5.32
N GLU A 141 0.85 23.76 6.07
CA GLU A 141 2.29 23.79 6.26
C GLU A 141 2.75 22.63 7.17
N GLY A 142 1.98 22.30 8.22
CA GLY A 142 2.24 21.13 9.07
C GLY A 142 2.08 19.83 8.29
N TRP A 143 1.07 19.76 7.42
CA TRP A 143 0.87 18.64 6.51
C TRP A 143 2.08 18.44 5.61
N TYR A 144 2.54 19.49 4.93
CA TYR A 144 3.70 19.44 4.06
C TYR A 144 4.98 19.03 4.81
N LYS A 145 5.27 19.66 5.95
CA LYS A 145 6.45 19.34 6.76
C LYS A 145 6.45 17.89 7.23
N THR A 146 5.30 17.38 7.70
CA THR A 146 5.18 16.00 8.17
C THR A 146 5.35 15.01 7.03
N HIS A 147 4.76 15.27 5.87
CA HIS A 147 4.90 14.38 4.71
C HIS A 147 6.30 14.45 4.07
N LYS A 148 6.97 15.60 4.16
CA LYS A 148 8.38 15.74 3.77
C LYS A 148 9.27 14.90 4.69
N LEU A 149 9.11 15.00 6.01
CA LEU A 149 9.84 14.10 6.92
C LEU A 149 9.49 12.63 6.67
N GLY A 150 8.19 12.34 6.53
CA GLY A 150 7.65 11.03 6.20
C GLY A 150 8.33 10.40 4.99
N SER A 151 8.58 11.19 3.94
CA SER A 151 9.25 10.73 2.71
C SER A 151 10.64 10.15 2.98
N TYR A 152 11.45 10.84 3.78
CA TYR A 152 12.79 10.36 4.13
C TYR A 152 12.70 9.12 5.01
N THR A 153 11.86 9.15 6.04
CA THR A 153 11.72 8.03 6.98
C THR A 153 11.19 6.76 6.32
N TRP A 154 10.25 6.87 5.37
CA TRP A 154 9.70 5.73 4.64
C TRP A 154 10.72 5.14 3.66
N ILE A 155 11.52 5.99 3.00
CA ILE A 155 12.61 5.51 2.14
C ILE A 155 13.65 4.76 2.98
N ILE A 156 14.06 5.30 4.13
CA ILE A 156 15.01 4.63 5.03
C ILE A 156 14.42 3.32 5.56
N ALA A 157 13.15 3.31 5.99
CA ALA A 157 12.47 2.10 6.44
C ALA A 157 12.43 1.01 5.35
N GLY A 158 12.19 1.40 4.10
CA GLY A 158 12.24 0.47 2.97
C GLY A 158 13.65 -0.06 2.70
N LEU A 159 14.69 0.78 2.80
CA LEU A 159 16.08 0.33 2.70
C LEU A 159 16.46 -0.66 3.81
N VAL A 160 16.01 -0.42 5.04
CA VAL A 160 16.21 -1.34 6.17
C VAL A 160 15.56 -2.71 5.87
N LEU A 161 14.36 -2.73 5.29
CA LEU A 161 13.71 -3.98 4.89
C LEU A 161 14.46 -4.70 3.76
N LEU A 162 15.10 -3.98 2.83
CA LEU A 162 15.90 -4.60 1.77
C LEU A 162 17.18 -5.25 2.30
N VAL A 163 17.73 -4.75 3.40
CA VAL A 163 18.93 -5.28 4.05
C VAL A 163 18.60 -6.42 5.03
N HIS A 164 17.34 -6.53 5.49
CA HIS A 164 16.89 -7.54 6.45
C HIS A 164 17.31 -8.99 6.09
N PRO A 165 17.19 -9.45 4.83
CA PRO A 165 17.59 -10.81 4.45
C PRO A 165 19.09 -11.10 4.58
N LEU A 166 19.95 -10.11 4.82
CA LEU A 166 21.38 -10.35 5.05
C LEU A 166 21.68 -10.81 6.48
N HIS A 167 20.82 -10.48 7.44
CA HIS A 167 21.10 -10.73 8.86
C HIS A 167 19.96 -11.47 9.59
N HIS A 168 18.73 -11.47 9.05
CA HIS A 168 17.56 -12.19 9.58
C HIS A 168 17.20 -11.88 11.05
N ILE A 169 17.57 -10.70 11.56
CA ILE A 169 17.31 -10.28 12.94
C ILE A 169 15.96 -9.57 13.01
N THR A 170 14.87 -10.35 12.92
CA THR A 170 13.48 -9.85 12.89
C THR A 170 13.11 -9.01 14.11
N LYS A 171 13.67 -9.35 15.28
CA LYS A 171 13.47 -8.63 16.55
C LYS A 171 13.99 -7.18 16.53
N VAL A 172 14.90 -6.85 15.61
CA VAL A 172 15.49 -5.51 15.49
C VAL A 172 14.89 -4.76 14.29
N THR A 173 14.77 -5.42 13.14
CA THR A 173 14.28 -4.78 11.91
C THR A 173 12.81 -4.38 11.99
N THR A 174 11.96 -5.27 12.52
CA THR A 174 10.51 -5.01 12.63
C THR A 174 10.21 -3.77 13.46
N PRO A 175 10.69 -3.63 14.72
CA PRO A 175 10.42 -2.42 15.49
C PRO A 175 11.07 -1.18 14.87
N LEU A 176 12.27 -1.31 14.28
CA LEU A 176 12.94 -0.18 13.62
C LEU A 176 12.10 0.38 12.46
N VAL A 177 11.55 -0.49 11.60
CA VAL A 177 10.68 -0.10 10.48
C VAL A 177 9.40 0.57 10.98
N ILE A 178 8.79 0.05 12.05
CA ILE A 178 7.59 0.64 12.66
C ILE A 178 7.91 2.02 13.23
N ILE A 179 9.03 2.17 13.93
CA ILE A 179 9.47 3.45 14.49
C ILE A 179 9.66 4.47 13.38
N LEU A 180 10.39 4.12 12.32
CA LEU A 180 10.64 5.00 11.19
C LEU A 180 9.36 5.36 10.44
N ALA A 181 8.51 4.39 10.10
CA ALA A 181 7.34 4.62 9.26
C ALA A 181 6.18 5.31 9.99
N VAL A 182 6.04 5.08 11.31
CA VAL A 182 4.87 5.51 12.10
C VAL A 182 5.26 6.44 13.24
N ALA A 183 6.14 6.00 14.14
CA ALA A 183 6.41 6.75 15.37
C ALA A 183 7.08 8.10 15.09
N VAL A 184 8.09 8.14 14.20
CA VAL A 184 8.81 9.38 13.87
C VAL A 184 7.88 10.42 13.22
N PRO A 185 7.10 10.12 12.17
CA PRO A 185 6.16 11.09 11.62
C PRO A 185 5.06 11.51 12.61
N LEU A 186 4.58 10.60 13.46
CA LEU A 186 3.57 10.89 14.48
C LEU A 186 4.09 11.88 15.53
N VAL A 187 5.25 11.59 16.13
CA VAL A 187 5.87 12.43 17.16
C VAL A 187 6.21 13.80 16.60
N TYR A 188 6.77 13.85 15.39
CA TYR A 188 7.07 15.12 14.71
C TYR A 188 5.81 15.95 14.44
N SER A 189 4.75 15.29 13.98
CA SER A 189 3.45 15.91 13.72
C SER A 189 2.83 16.47 15.00
N LEU A 190 2.90 15.75 16.12
CA LEU A 190 2.46 16.21 17.44
C LEU A 190 3.29 17.39 17.94
N ALA A 191 4.63 17.33 17.79
CA ALA A 191 5.52 18.41 18.21
C ALA A 191 5.23 19.71 17.46
N LEU A 192 5.02 19.63 16.14
CA LEU A 192 4.61 20.78 15.33
C LEU A 192 3.26 21.38 15.78
N TYR A 193 2.29 20.52 16.11
CA TYR A 193 0.99 20.95 16.60
C TYR A 193 1.09 21.70 17.94
N ILE A 194 1.81 21.14 18.92
CA ILE A 194 2.00 21.75 20.23
C ILE A 194 2.75 23.08 20.13
N GLN A 195 3.79 23.15 19.29
CA GLN A 195 4.54 24.39 19.06
C GLN A 195 3.67 25.50 18.49
N ARG A 196 2.70 25.18 17.64
CA ARG A 196 1.78 26.17 17.07
C ARG A 196 0.76 26.66 18.08
N GLN A 197 0.21 25.77 18.91
CA GLN A 197 -0.70 26.19 19.97
C GLN A 197 -0.06 27.14 20.99
N LYS A 198 1.26 27.01 21.23
CA LYS A 198 1.99 27.92 22.13
C LYS A 198 2.27 29.31 21.53
N ARG A 199 2.11 29.50 20.22
CA ARG A 199 2.37 30.78 19.53
C ARG A 199 1.12 31.61 19.28
N VAL A 200 -0.07 31.06 19.51
CA VAL A 200 -1.37 31.73 19.43
C VAL A 200 -1.78 32.16 20.83
#